data_AF-A0A7C2H7T6-F1
#
_entry.id   AF-A0A7C2H7T6-F1
#
_cell.length_a   1.000
_cell.length_b   1.000
_cell.length_c   1.000
_cell.angle_alpha   90.00
_cell.angle_beta   90.00
_cell.angle_gamma   90.00
#
_symmetry.space_group_name_H-M   'P 1'
#
loop_
_entity.id
_entity.type
_entity.pdbx_description
1 polymer ?
#
loop_
_entity_poly.entity_id
_entity_poly.type
_entity_poly.pdbx_seq_one_letter_code
_entity_poly.pdbx_strand_id
1 'polypeptide(L)' 'KFRDLLRQDRIRDAARKALLEAMREQTISFYLNKQAAFAGHISFSEAEAESPLGPIKVTIECDEPRRLIDWLAPRTA' A
#
# COMPACT_ATOMS: atom_id res chain seq x y z
N LYS A 1 8.84 8.78 3.69
CA LYS A 1 7.71 9.31 2.87
C LYS A 1 6.50 8.38 2.87
N PHE A 2 6.46 7.24 2.16
CA PHE A 2 5.25 6.37 2.14
C PHE A 2 4.78 5.93 3.53
N ARG A 3 5.68 5.39 4.35
CA ARG A 3 5.42 5.03 5.75
C ARG A 3 4.88 6.20 6.60
N ASP A 4 5.32 7.42 6.34
CA ASP A 4 4.88 8.60 7.08
C ASP A 4 3.45 8.99 6.67
N LEU A 5 3.13 8.87 5.38
CA LEU A 5 1.77 9.06 4.86
C LEU A 5 0.78 8.03 5.44
N LEU A 6 1.18 6.76 5.55
CA LEU A 6 0.34 5.74 6.21
C LEU A 6 0.01 6.11 7.68
N ARG A 7 0.92 6.82 8.36
CA ARG A 7 0.71 7.29 9.73
C ARG A 7 -0.17 8.54 9.76
N GLN A 8 0.09 9.49 8.87
CA GLN A 8 -0.66 10.74 8.74
C GLN A 8 -2.13 10.48 8.40
N ASP A 9 -2.39 9.59 7.44
CA ASP A 9 -3.73 9.22 6.99
C ASP A 9 -4.44 8.24 7.96
N ARG A 10 -3.76 7.79 9.02
CA ARG A 10 -4.28 6.84 10.03
C ARG A 10 -4.76 5.50 9.46
N ILE A 11 -4.20 5.08 8.32
CA ILE A 11 -4.60 3.85 7.61
C ILE A 11 -3.65 2.67 7.85
N ARG A 12 -2.83 2.70 8.91
CA ARG A 12 -1.76 1.70 9.10
C ARG A 12 -2.27 0.26 9.12
N ASP A 13 -3.38 0.00 9.81
CA ASP A 13 -3.93 -1.35 9.94
C ASP A 13 -4.54 -1.85 8.63
N ALA A 14 -5.23 -0.96 7.90
CA ALA A 14 -5.71 -1.24 6.55
C ALA A 14 -4.56 -1.49 5.58
N ALA A 15 -3.51 -0.67 5.63
CA ALA A 15 -2.31 -0.83 4.82
C ALA A 15 -1.60 -2.15 5.12
N ARG A 16 -1.48 -2.53 6.40
CA ARG A 16 -0.89 -3.80 6.79
C ARG A 16 -1.67 -4.97 6.17
N LYS A 17 -2.99 -4.97 6.31
CA LYS A 17 -3.86 -6.01 5.75
C LYS A 17 -3.68 -6.09 4.23
N ALA A 18 -3.80 -4.96 3.53
CA ALA A 18 -3.67 -4.89 2.08
C ALA A 18 -2.31 -5.39 1.57
N LEU A 19 -1.22 -4.98 2.23
CA LEU A 19 0.14 -5.42 1.86
C LEU A 19 0.36 -6.92 2.08
N LEU A 20 -0.20 -7.49 3.16
CA LEU A 20 -0.13 -8.93 3.41
C LEU A 20 -0.93 -9.73 2.38
N GLU A 21 -2.11 -9.26 2.00
CA GLU A 21 -2.95 -9.89 0.97
C GLU A 21 -2.31 -9.78 -0.43
N ALA A 22 -1.59 -8.69 -0.69
CA ALA A 22 -0.86 -8.41 -1.93
C ALA A 22 0.50 -9.13 -2.07
N MET A 23 1.00 -9.74 -1.01
CA MET A 23 2.31 -10.41 -0.98
C MET A 23 2.25 -11.79 -1.66
N ARG A 24 3.19 -12.05 -2.57
CA ARG A 24 3.42 -13.34 -3.24
C ARG A 24 4.92 -13.58 -3.33
N GLU A 25 5.41 -14.64 -2.71
CA GLU A 25 6.84 -14.99 -2.66
C GLU A 25 7.71 -13.81 -2.20
N GLN A 26 8.53 -13.25 -3.10
CA GLN A 26 9.44 -12.12 -2.89
C GLN A 26 8.89 -10.80 -3.44
N THR A 27 7.59 -10.75 -3.76
CA THR A 27 6.96 -9.61 -4.41
C THR A 27 5.72 -9.15 -3.65
N ILE A 28 5.50 -7.85 -3.56
CA ILE A 28 4.25 -7.26 -3.07
C ILE A 28 3.67 -6.40 -4.19
N SER A 29 2.50 -6.77 -4.71
CA SER A 29 1.84 -6.05 -5.81
C SER A 29 0.47 -5.54 -5.41
N PHE A 30 0.32 -4.23 -5.33
CA PHE A 30 -0.92 -3.57 -4.92
C PHE A 30 -1.20 -2.33 -5.78
N TYR A 31 -2.39 -1.77 -5.61
CA TYR A 31 -2.85 -0.62 -6.37
C TYR A 31 -3.20 0.54 -5.42
N LEU A 32 -2.88 1.76 -5.87
CA LEU A 32 -3.23 3.00 -5.19
C LEU A 32 -4.12 3.85 -6.07
N ASN A 33 -5.06 4.56 -5.45
CA ASN A 33 -5.88 5.55 -6.13
C ASN A 33 -5.00 6.74 -6.59
N LYS A 34 -4.97 6.98 -7.90
CA LYS A 34 -4.14 8.03 -8.52
C LYS A 34 -4.55 9.45 -8.13
N GLN A 35 -5.84 9.70 -7.91
CA GLN A 35 -6.34 11.01 -7.49
C GLN A 35 -5.95 11.31 -6.05
N ALA A 36 -6.10 10.34 -5.15
CA ALA A 36 -5.66 10.47 -3.76
C ALA A 36 -4.15 10.73 -3.68
N ALA A 37 -3.36 9.99 -4.46
CA ALA A 37 -1.91 10.17 -4.53
C ALA A 37 -1.52 11.57 -5.02
N PHE A 38 -2.25 12.12 -6.00
CA PHE A 38 -2.04 13.48 -6.49
C PHE A 38 -2.32 14.53 -5.40
N ALA A 39 -3.32 14.28 -4.54
CA ALA A 39 -3.63 15.13 -3.38
C ALA A 39 -2.71 14.90 -2.17
N GLY A 40 -1.72 14.00 -2.26
CA GLY A 40 -0.78 13.72 -1.18
C GLY A 40 -1.28 12.71 -0.14
N HIS A 41 -2.31 11.93 -0.45
CA HIS A 41 -2.89 10.90 0.41
C HIS A 41 -2.68 9.49 -0.15
N ILE A 42 -2.73 8.49 0.73
CA ILE A 42 -2.70 7.07 0.35
C ILE A 42 -4.11 6.49 0.46
N SER A 43 -4.58 5.92 -0.64
CA SER A 43 -5.78 5.11 -0.68
C SER A 43 -5.49 3.87 -1.51
N PHE A 44 -5.66 2.69 -0.93
CA PHE A 44 -5.61 1.44 -1.67
C PHE A 44 -6.84 1.34 -2.56
N SER A 45 -6.70 0.73 -3.73
CA SER A 45 -7.78 0.49 -4.68
C SER A 45 -7.66 -0.91 -5.28
N GLU A 46 -8.66 -1.33 -6.05
CA GLU A 46 -8.56 -2.51 -6.90
C GLU A 46 -7.87 -2.18 -8.24
N ALA A 47 -7.59 -3.24 -9.02
CA ALA A 47 -6.98 -3.13 -10.34
C ALA A 47 -7.93 -2.52 -11.37
N GLU A 48 -9.25 -2.73 -11.21
CA GLU A 48 -10.28 -2.29 -12.13
C GLU A 48 -11.14 -1.17 -11.52
N ALA A 49 -11.20 -0.04 -12.25
CA ALA A 49 -12.35 0.87 -12.33
C ALA A 49 -12.88 1.59 -11.06
N GLU A 50 -12.03 2.10 -10.17
CA GLU A 50 -12.48 3.14 -9.20
C GLU A 50 -12.13 4.58 -9.62
N SER A 51 -11.31 4.76 -10.66
CA SER A 51 -10.88 6.10 -11.09
C SER A 51 -10.84 6.22 -12.61
N PRO A 52 -11.33 7.33 -13.20
CA PRO A 52 -11.26 7.58 -14.64
C PRO A 52 -9.83 7.66 -15.21
N LEU A 53 -8.82 7.87 -14.35
CA LEU A 53 -7.40 7.90 -14.76
C LEU A 53 -6.65 6.58 -14.48
N GLY A 54 -7.37 5.56 -13.99
CA GLY A 54 -6.80 4.29 -13.55
C GLY A 54 -5.99 4.39 -12.24
N PRO A 55 -5.68 3.24 -11.63
CA PRO A 55 -4.85 3.18 -10.43
C PRO A 55 -3.36 3.33 -10.74
N ILE A 56 -2.56 3.57 -9.70
CA ILE A 56 -1.11 3.39 -9.72
C ILE A 56 -0.82 1.95 -9.27
N LYS A 57 -0.26 1.12 -10.16
CA LYS A 57 0.25 -0.19 -9.79
C LYS A 57 1.62 -0.04 -9.13
N VAL A 58 1.77 -0.57 -7.92
CA VAL A 58 3.04 -0.63 -7.20
C VAL A 58 3.46 -2.08 -7.07
N THR A 59 4.67 -2.39 -7.52
CA THR A 59 5.30 -3.69 -7.35
C THR A 59 6.61 -3.48 -6.60
N ILE A 60 6.75 -4.17 -5.48
CA ILE A 60 7.96 -4.16 -4.65
C ILE A 60 8.56 -5.55 -4.70
N GLU A 61 9.81 -5.64 -5.14
CA GLU A 61 10.63 -6.86 -5.07
C GLU A 61 11.53 -6.78 -3.84
N CYS A 62 11.52 -7.82 -3.01
CA CYS A 62 12.22 -7.86 -1.73
C CYS A 62 12.45 -9.30 -1.28
N ASP A 63 13.65 -9.58 -0.75
CA ASP A 63 13.97 -10.91 -0.21
C ASP A 63 13.17 -11.26 1.05
N GLU A 64 12.81 -10.26 1.86
CA GLU A 64 12.12 -10.43 3.13
C GLU A 64 10.83 -9.57 3.21
N PRO A 65 9.81 -9.84 2.38
CA PRO A 65 8.64 -8.97 2.23
C PRO A 65 7.83 -8.85 3.53
N ARG A 66 7.81 -9.89 4.37
CA ARG A 66 7.18 -9.82 5.70
C ARG A 66 7.84 -8.79 6.62
N ARG A 67 9.18 -8.75 6.65
CA ARG A 67 9.93 -7.75 7.42
C ARG A 67 9.72 -6.35 6.89
N LEU A 68 9.64 -6.21 5.56
CA LEU A 68 9.28 -4.93 4.94
C LEU A 68 7.89 -4.45 5.38
N ILE A 69 6.89 -5.34 5.38
CA ILE A 69 5.54 -5.01 5.84
C ILE A 69 5.53 -4.62 7.32
N ASP A 70 6.27 -5.34 8.18
CA ASP A 70 6.40 -5.00 9.59
C ASP A 70 7.06 -3.63 9.81
N TRP A 71 8.00 -3.26 8.95
CA TRP A 71 8.62 -1.93 8.99
C TRP A 71 7.70 -0.82 8.45
N LEU A 72 6.96 -1.08 7.36
CA LEU A 72 6.03 -0.12 6.74
C LEU A 72 4.78 0.11 7.58
N ALA A 73 4.18 -0.96 8.08
CA ALA A 73 2.91 -0.99 8.78
C ALA A 73 3.00 -1.92 10.01
N PRO A 74 3.74 -1.53 11.07
CA PRO A 74 3.84 -2.30 12.30
C PRO A 74 2.46 -2.44 12.96
N ARG A 75 2.24 -3.57 13.63
CA ARG A 75 1.02 -3.79 14.42
C ARG A 75 0.88 -2.67 15.46
N THR A 76 -0.30 -2.07 15.51
CA THR A 76 -0.76 -1.29 16.66
C THR A 76 -1.01 -2.26 17.83
N ALA A 77 -0.63 -1.83 19.03
CA ALA A 77 -0.99 -2.51 20.27
C ALA A 77 -2.42 -2.10 20.68
#